data_AF-A0A843HLF9-F1
#
_entry.id   AF-A0A843HLF9-F1
#
_cell.length_a   1.000
_cell.length_b   1.000
_cell.length_c   1.000
_cell.angle_alpha   90.00
_cell.angle_beta   90.00
_cell.angle_gamma   90.00
#
_symmetry.space_group_name_H-M   'P 1'
#
loop_
_entity.id
_entity.type
_entity.pdbx_description
1 polymer ?
#
loop_
_entity_poly.entity_id
_entity_poly.type
_entity_poly.pdbx_seq_one_letter_code
_entity_poly.pdbx_strand_id
1 'polypeptide(L)'
;MLKIKYDDGGRSKYFSASKVGDCVTRAIAIVTGKDYKEVYNEITKIVGYTPRDGVRKKDTKKVMEHFGGFWVSVMGIGTGCRCHLDTDQIPMTGRIVCQVTKHVVAIIDGVIHDTHDCTRNGSRCVYGYWVFD
;
A
#
# COMPACT_ATOMS: atom_id res chain seq x y z
N MET A 1 -15.91 8.60 -4.76
CA MET A 1 -15.13 8.37 -3.52
C MET A 1 -15.17 6.91 -3.14
N LEU A 2 -14.00 6.32 -2.96
CA LEU A 2 -13.85 4.93 -2.52
C LEU A 2 -14.34 4.76 -1.08
N LYS A 3 -14.94 3.61 -0.78
CA LYS A 3 -15.28 3.24 0.60
C LYS A 3 -13.99 2.96 1.37
N ILE A 4 -13.97 3.30 2.65
CA ILE A 4 -12.82 3.06 3.53
C ILE A 4 -13.21 2.03 4.59
N LYS A 5 -12.38 1.00 4.73
CA LYS A 5 -12.38 0.06 5.84
C LYS A 5 -11.13 0.30 6.67
N TYR A 6 -11.31 0.53 7.97
CA TYR A 6 -10.19 0.69 8.88
C TYR A 6 -9.53 -0.68 9.13
N ASP A 7 -8.28 -0.80 8.69
CA ASP A 7 -7.55 -2.06 8.64
C ASP A 7 -6.05 -1.79 8.86
N ASP A 8 -5.49 -2.40 9.90
CA ASP A 8 -4.06 -2.31 10.21
C ASP A 8 -3.27 -3.52 9.72
N GLY A 9 -3.89 -4.40 8.93
CA GLY A 9 -3.30 -5.63 8.41
C GLY A 9 -2.97 -6.66 9.49
N GLY A 10 -3.52 -6.53 10.70
CA GLY A 10 -3.21 -7.39 11.84
C GLY A 10 -2.03 -6.92 12.69
N ARG A 11 -1.50 -5.72 12.44
CA ARG A 11 -0.37 -5.14 13.16
C ARG A 11 -0.58 -5.10 14.68
N SER A 12 -1.77 -4.67 15.12
CA SER A 12 -2.12 -4.52 16.54
C SER A 12 -2.03 -5.82 17.35
N LYS A 13 -2.05 -6.98 16.70
CA LYS A 13 -1.81 -8.28 17.35
C LYS A 13 -0.39 -8.41 17.92
N TYR A 14 0.57 -7.68 17.37
CA TYR A 14 1.99 -7.82 17.68
C TYR A 14 2.61 -6.58 18.32
N PHE A 15 2.06 -5.39 18.07
CA PHE A 15 2.68 -4.13 18.48
C PHE A 15 1.64 -3.11 18.96
N SER A 16 1.92 -2.45 20.10
CA SER A 16 1.03 -1.49 20.76
C SER A 16 1.39 -0.01 20.53
N ALA A 17 2.13 0.33 19.47
CA ALA A 17 2.54 1.72 19.22
C ALA A 17 1.48 2.53 18.44
N SER A 18 1.26 3.77 18.86
CA SER A 18 0.26 4.71 18.33
C SER A 18 0.64 5.39 17.01
N LYS A 19 1.93 5.48 16.68
CA LYS A 19 2.43 6.08 15.43
C LYS A 19 3.48 5.18 14.78
N VAL A 20 3.26 4.83 13.51
CA VAL A 20 4.15 3.99 12.70
C VAL A 20 4.08 4.36 11.22
N GLY A 21 5.16 4.05 10.49
CA GLY A 21 5.31 4.27 9.05
C GLY A 21 5.24 3.01 8.20
N ASP A 22 4.83 1.87 8.78
CA ASP A 22 4.84 0.52 8.20
C ASP A 22 3.78 0.24 7.11
N CYS A 23 3.35 1.28 6.39
CA CYS A 23 2.31 1.20 5.36
C CYS A 23 2.57 0.10 4.31
N VAL A 24 3.83 -0.13 3.91
CA VAL A 24 4.19 -1.20 2.97
C VAL A 24 3.89 -2.58 3.56
N THR A 25 4.26 -2.81 4.82
CA THR A 25 3.97 -4.07 5.52
C THR A 25 2.48 -4.30 5.65
N ARG A 26 1.73 -3.29 6.11
CA ARG A 26 0.27 -3.37 6.28
C ARG A 26 -0.42 -3.66 4.95
N ALA A 27 -0.08 -2.89 3.91
CA ALA A 27 -0.71 -3.05 2.60
C ALA A 27 -0.49 -4.46 2.04
N ILE A 28 0.75 -4.98 2.09
CA ILE A 28 1.07 -6.33 1.60
C ILE A 28 0.35 -7.40 2.42
N ALA A 29 0.34 -7.31 3.75
CA ALA A 29 -0.38 -8.25 4.61
C ALA A 29 -1.88 -8.30 4.25
N ILE A 30 -2.48 -7.13 3.99
CA ILE A 30 -3.89 -7.02 3.60
C ILE A 30 -4.16 -7.66 2.23
N VAL A 31 -3.40 -7.30 1.19
CA VAL A 31 -3.67 -7.80 -0.17
C VAL A 31 -3.30 -9.27 -0.35
N THR A 32 -2.31 -9.78 0.38
CA THR A 32 -1.91 -11.19 0.30
C THR A 32 -2.65 -12.09 1.29
N GLY A 33 -3.34 -11.53 2.28
CA GLY A 33 -3.93 -12.27 3.40
C GLY A 33 -2.89 -12.92 4.34
N LYS A 34 -1.60 -12.62 4.16
CA LYS A 34 -0.52 -13.14 5.02
C LYS A 34 -0.54 -12.50 6.39
N ASP A 35 0.02 -13.19 7.38
CA ASP A 35 0.17 -12.63 8.71
C ASP A 35 1.11 -11.42 8.70
N TYR A 36 0.72 -10.36 9.42
CA TYR A 36 1.49 -9.12 9.52
C TYR A 36 2.95 -9.36 9.92
N LYS A 37 3.18 -10.23 10.91
CA LYS A 37 4.52 -10.46 11.46
C LYS A 37 5.39 -11.25 10.50
N GLU A 38 4.81 -12.19 9.73
CA GLU A 38 5.50 -12.87 8.62
C GLU A 38 5.98 -11.85 7.59
N VAL A 39 5.08 -11.00 7.08
CA VAL A 39 5.42 -9.95 6.10
C VAL A 39 6.47 -9.00 6.66
N TYR A 40 6.30 -8.54 7.90
CA TYR A 40 7.25 -7.64 8.57
C TYR A 40 8.67 -8.24 8.64
N ASN A 41 8.77 -9.51 9.03
CA ASN A 41 10.05 -10.20 9.15
C ASN A 41 10.71 -10.41 7.78
N GLU A 42 9.94 -10.81 6.77
CA GLU A 42 10.46 -10.99 5.41
C GLU A 42 10.93 -9.66 4.79
N ILE A 43 10.15 -8.58 4.93
CA ILE A 43 10.60 -7.25 4.50
C ILE A 43 11.91 -6.87 5.20
N THR A 44 12.01 -7.12 6.51
CA THR A 44 13.24 -6.84 7.28
C THR A 44 14.45 -7.56 6.69
N LYS A 45 14.30 -8.83 6.27
CA LYS A 45 15.37 -9.60 5.60
C LYS A 45 15.72 -9.01 4.23
N ILE A 46 14.73 -8.60 3.43
CA ILE A 46 14.92 -8.07 2.07
C ILE A 46 15.71 -6.76 2.07
N VAL A 47 15.41 -5.87 3.03
CA VAL A 47 15.93 -4.51 3.08
C VAL A 47 17.09 -4.32 4.07
N GLY A 48 17.26 -5.25 5.02
CA GLY A 48 18.32 -5.21 6.03
C GLY A 48 18.08 -4.21 7.17
N TYR A 49 16.85 -3.71 7.32
CA TYR A 49 16.44 -2.80 8.40
C TYR A 49 14.96 -2.99 8.73
N THR A 50 14.54 -2.49 9.89
CA THR A 50 13.14 -2.57 10.34
C THR A 50 12.20 -1.73 9.45
N PRO A 51 11.09 -2.29 8.94
CA PRO A 51 10.10 -1.51 8.17
C PRO A 51 9.13 -0.70 9.05
N ARG A 52 9.31 -0.69 10.38
CA ARG A 52 8.44 0.01 11.35
C ARG A 52 8.22 1.49 10.99
N ASP A 53 9.29 2.15 10.56
CA ASP A 53 9.30 3.58 10.24
C ASP A 53 9.24 3.84 8.72
N GLY A 54 8.86 2.81 7.97
CA GLY A 54 8.71 2.84 6.52
C GLY A 54 9.83 2.16 5.76
N VAL A 55 9.51 1.76 4.53
CA VAL A 55 10.46 1.21 3.57
C VAL A 55 10.90 2.34 2.65
N ARG A 56 12.21 2.47 2.42
CA ARG A 56 12.76 3.49 1.54
C ARG A 56 12.21 3.29 0.13
N LYS A 57 11.92 4.40 -0.58
CA LYS A 57 11.33 4.37 -1.94
C LYS A 57 12.06 3.46 -2.92
N LYS A 58 13.40 3.41 -2.85
CA LYS A 58 14.24 2.57 -3.70
C LYS A 58 14.06 1.06 -3.43
N ASP A 59 13.70 0.70 -2.20
CA ASP A 59 13.55 -0.69 -1.76
C ASP A 59 12.09 -1.17 -1.89
N THR A 60 11.12 -0.24 -1.93
CA THR A 60 9.68 -0.58 -2.04
C THR A 60 9.39 -1.45 -3.25
N LYS A 61 9.99 -1.15 -4.42
CA LYS A 61 9.82 -1.94 -5.64
C LYS A 61 10.27 -3.40 -5.44
N LYS A 62 11.49 -3.60 -4.92
CA LYS A 62 12.03 -4.92 -4.62
C LYS A 62 11.14 -5.71 -3.67
N VAL A 63 10.60 -5.05 -2.65
CA VAL A 63 9.67 -5.66 -1.69
C VAL A 63 8.37 -6.08 -2.38
N MET A 64 7.72 -5.20 -3.14
CA MET A 64 6.45 -5.52 -3.81
C MET A 64 6.62 -6.68 -4.80
N GLU A 65 7.68 -6.67 -5.61
CA GLU A 65 7.99 -7.74 -6.57
C GLU A 65 8.24 -9.09 -5.85
N HIS A 66 8.92 -9.07 -4.70
CA HIS A 66 9.16 -10.28 -3.92
C HIS A 66 7.85 -10.94 -3.43
N PHE A 67 6.84 -10.15 -3.09
CA PHE A 67 5.52 -10.67 -2.69
C PHE A 67 4.58 -10.94 -3.87
N GLY A 68 5.09 -10.94 -5.10
CA GLY A 68 4.32 -11.26 -6.32
C GLY A 68 3.60 -10.06 -6.94
N GLY A 69 3.85 -8.84 -6.47
CA GLY A 69 3.21 -7.64 -7.00
C GLY A 69 3.70 -7.30 -8.41
N PHE A 70 2.76 -7.06 -9.33
CA PHE A 70 3.05 -6.57 -10.69
C PHE A 70 2.74 -5.07 -10.83
N TRP A 71 3.71 -4.27 -11.28
CA TRP A 71 3.55 -2.81 -11.39
C TRP A 71 2.78 -2.37 -12.63
N VAL A 72 1.79 -1.50 -12.42
CA VAL A 72 1.07 -0.77 -13.48
C VAL A 72 1.24 0.74 -13.25
N SER A 73 1.86 1.40 -14.24
CA SER A 73 2.02 2.86 -14.23
C SER A 73 0.77 3.55 -14.79
N VAL A 74 0.22 4.51 -14.05
CA VAL A 74 -0.97 5.30 -14.50
C VAL A 74 -0.61 6.69 -15.00
N MET A 75 0.66 7.10 -14.88
CA MET A 75 1.15 8.38 -15.37
C MET A 75 2.63 8.32 -15.75
N GLY A 76 3.04 9.24 -16.62
CA GLY A 76 4.44 9.44 -17.00
C GLY A 76 5.15 10.47 -16.10
N ILE A 77 6.47 10.40 -16.01
CA ILE A 77 7.29 11.39 -15.29
C ILE A 77 7.11 12.75 -15.95
N GLY A 78 6.87 13.80 -15.15
CA GLY A 78 6.71 15.18 -15.65
C GLY A 78 5.34 15.50 -16.25
N THR A 79 4.38 14.55 -16.26
CA THR A 79 3.06 14.76 -16.91
C THR A 79 2.00 15.41 -16.02
N GLY A 80 2.36 15.78 -14.78
CA GLY A 80 1.41 16.23 -13.77
C GLY A 80 0.56 15.10 -13.20
N CYS A 81 -0.36 15.43 -12.29
CA CYS A 81 -1.29 14.47 -11.73
C CYS A 81 -2.46 14.22 -12.70
N ARG A 82 -2.60 12.98 -13.17
CA ARG A 82 -3.64 12.53 -14.10
C ARG A 82 -4.55 11.44 -13.54
N CYS A 83 -4.17 10.84 -12.41
CA CYS A 83 -4.90 9.77 -11.74
C CYS A 83 -4.94 10.06 -10.25
N HIS A 84 -6.11 9.93 -9.66
CA HIS A 84 -6.42 10.16 -8.28
C HIS A 84 -6.97 8.87 -7.64
N LEU A 85 -6.91 8.81 -6.32
CA LEU A 85 -7.46 7.74 -5.52
C LEU A 85 -9.00 7.86 -5.47
N ASP A 86 -9.65 7.58 -6.60
CA ASP A 86 -11.09 7.67 -6.80
C ASP A 86 -11.62 6.53 -7.69
N THR A 87 -12.91 6.23 -7.57
CA THR A 87 -13.58 5.05 -8.12
C THR A 87 -13.46 4.89 -9.64
N ASP A 88 -13.30 5.98 -10.37
CA ASP A 88 -13.33 5.96 -11.83
C ASP A 88 -11.92 5.86 -12.44
N GLN A 89 -10.87 5.91 -11.62
CA GLN A 89 -9.48 6.05 -12.08
C GLN A 89 -8.58 4.89 -11.64
N ILE A 90 -9.08 3.97 -10.82
CA ILE A 90 -8.36 2.77 -10.38
C ILE A 90 -9.23 1.51 -10.58
N PRO A 91 -8.63 0.30 -10.66
CA PRO A 91 -9.40 -0.94 -10.73
C PRO A 91 -10.38 -1.11 -9.56
N MET A 92 -11.63 -1.45 -9.89
CA MET A 92 -12.72 -1.69 -8.92
C MET A 92 -12.86 -3.16 -8.51
N THR A 93 -12.05 -4.05 -9.08
CA THR A 93 -12.04 -5.50 -8.78
C THR A 93 -10.60 -5.97 -8.57
N GLY A 94 -10.42 -7.02 -7.78
CA GLY A 94 -9.12 -7.61 -7.48
C GLY A 94 -8.41 -6.91 -6.31
N ARG A 95 -7.13 -7.24 -6.14
CA ARG A 95 -6.31 -6.77 -5.02
C ARG A 95 -5.16 -5.95 -5.55
N ILE A 96 -5.09 -4.68 -5.13
CA ILE A 96 -4.03 -3.78 -5.55
C ILE A 96 -3.43 -3.02 -4.37
N VAL A 97 -2.18 -2.58 -4.53
CA VAL A 97 -1.56 -1.58 -3.66
C VAL A 97 -1.26 -0.32 -4.46
N CYS A 98 -1.99 0.75 -4.19
CA CYS A 98 -1.74 2.04 -4.83
C CYS A 98 -0.54 2.74 -4.19
N GLN A 99 0.36 3.24 -5.02
CA GLN A 99 1.49 4.05 -4.60
C GLN A 99 1.17 5.54 -4.78
N VAL A 100 1.10 6.25 -3.65
CA VAL A 100 0.78 7.68 -3.60
C VAL A 100 1.95 8.45 -2.96
N THR A 101 1.86 9.78 -2.91
CA THR A 101 2.89 10.61 -2.27
C THR A 101 3.13 10.19 -0.81
N LYS A 102 4.34 9.73 -0.45
CA LYS A 102 4.75 9.39 0.94
C LYS A 102 3.93 8.27 1.62
N HIS A 103 3.15 7.48 0.88
CA HIS A 103 2.31 6.42 1.44
C HIS A 103 2.00 5.34 0.40
N VAL A 104 1.61 4.16 0.85
CA VAL A 104 1.01 3.11 0.02
C VAL A 104 -0.25 2.61 0.70
N VAL A 105 -1.26 2.26 -0.09
CA VAL A 105 -2.58 1.87 0.42
C VAL A 105 -3.08 0.63 -0.30
N ALA A 106 -3.60 -0.33 0.47
CA ALA A 106 -4.23 -1.53 -0.08
C ALA A 106 -5.66 -1.22 -0.50
N ILE A 107 -6.07 -1.78 -1.63
CA ILE A 107 -7.43 -1.72 -2.14
C ILE A 107 -7.84 -3.11 -2.58
N ILE A 108 -8.98 -3.58 -2.07
CA ILE A 108 -9.58 -4.87 -2.43
C ILE A 108 -10.99 -4.58 -2.92
N ASP A 109 -11.27 -4.96 -4.18
CA ASP A 109 -12.58 -4.79 -4.82
C ASP A 109 -13.16 -3.37 -4.65
N GLY A 110 -12.32 -2.36 -4.91
CA GLY A 110 -12.69 -0.95 -4.82
C GLY A 110 -12.89 -0.40 -3.40
N VAL A 111 -12.49 -1.14 -2.36
CA VAL A 111 -12.51 -0.69 -0.97
C VAL A 111 -11.10 -0.40 -0.50
N ILE A 112 -10.86 0.79 0.06
CA ILE A 112 -9.60 1.16 0.69
C ILE A 112 -9.46 0.45 2.04
N HIS A 113 -8.31 -0.15 2.29
CA HIS A 113 -7.92 -0.71 3.57
C HIS A 113 -6.72 0.05 4.15
N ASP A 114 -6.95 0.84 5.18
CA ASP A 114 -5.89 1.62 5.84
C ASP A 114 -6.27 1.98 7.28
N THR A 115 -5.37 2.59 8.04
CA THR A 115 -5.61 3.04 9.42
C THR A 115 -6.19 4.45 9.51
N HIS A 116 -6.33 5.15 8.39
CA HIS A 116 -6.88 6.49 8.31
C HIS A 116 -7.41 6.76 6.89
N ASP A 117 -8.20 7.84 6.73
CA ASP A 117 -8.54 8.32 5.40
C ASP A 117 -7.34 8.99 4.74
N CYS A 118 -6.74 8.30 3.76
CA CYS A 118 -5.58 8.78 3.01
C CYS A 118 -5.94 9.50 1.69
N THR A 119 -7.23 9.61 1.35
CA THR A 119 -7.74 10.07 0.03
C THR A 119 -7.55 11.56 -0.21
N ARG A 120 -7.37 12.36 0.85
CA ARG A 120 -7.41 13.83 0.79
C ARG A 120 -8.67 14.34 0.07
N ASN A 121 -9.85 13.86 0.46
CA ASN A 121 -11.12 14.16 -0.19
C ASN A 121 -11.13 13.82 -1.68
N GLY A 122 -10.53 12.68 -2.05
CA GLY A 122 -10.39 12.24 -3.45
C GLY A 122 -9.32 12.96 -4.29
N SER A 123 -8.61 13.96 -3.74
CA SER A 123 -7.57 14.69 -4.48
C SER A 123 -6.18 14.03 -4.43
N ARG A 124 -6.04 12.85 -3.80
CA ARG A 124 -4.72 12.20 -3.67
C ARG A 124 -4.29 11.57 -4.98
N CYS A 125 -3.20 12.07 -5.55
CA CYS A 125 -2.59 11.53 -6.77
C CYS A 125 -2.01 10.13 -6.58
N VAL A 126 -2.27 9.26 -7.55
CA VAL A 126 -1.75 7.89 -7.65
C VAL A 126 -0.67 7.85 -8.73
N TYR A 127 0.54 7.42 -8.38
CA TYR A 127 1.64 7.29 -9.34
C TYR A 127 1.51 6.02 -10.19
N GLY A 128 0.91 4.99 -9.60
CA GLY A 128 0.67 3.68 -10.17
C GLY A 128 0.23 2.74 -9.06
N TYR A 129 -0.02 1.49 -9.41
CA TYR A 129 -0.46 0.48 -8.48
C TYR A 129 0.21 -0.86 -8.76
N TRP A 130 0.35 -1.66 -7.72
CA TRP A 130 0.81 -3.04 -7.78
C TRP A 130 -0.42 -3.95 -7.79
N VAL A 131 -0.49 -4.88 -8.73
CA VAL A 131 -1.55 -5.91 -8.79
C VAL A 131 -1.07 -7.18 -8.10
N PHE A 132 -1.94 -7.78 -7.30
CA PHE A 132 -1.72 -9.06 -6.62
C PHE A 132 -2.87 -10.02 -6.97
N ASP A 133 -2.52 -11.29 -7.21
CA ASP A 133 -3.48 -12.38 -7.47
C ASP A 133 -4.15 -12.87 -6.16
#